data_AF-A0A966MKB8-F1
#
_entry.id   AF-A0A966MKB8-F1
#
_cell.length_a   1.000
_cell.length_b   1.000
_cell.length_c   1.000
_cell.angle_alpha   90.00
_cell.angle_beta   90.00
_cell.angle_gamma   90.00
#
_symmetry.space_group_name_H-M   'P 1'
#
loop_
_entity.id
_entity.type
_entity.pdbx_description
1 polymer ?
#
loop_
_entity_poly.entity_id
_entity_poly.type
_entity_poly.pdbx_seq_one_letter_code
_entity_poly.pdbx_strand_id
1 'polypeptide(L)'
;GTARVTIRMASNKAAANLSVWLVELPYPAGTNGAMDPRGIVTRGWADPQNAKSLRAGEPLRAGEAVTLTFDLEPDDQIIPAGKRLGFMIFSSDKDFTLWPGAGTQLSVDLDGTTLVLPVVGGRAALARAVQ
;
A
#
# COMPACT_ATOMS: atom_id res chain seq x y z
N GLY A 1 14.42 -1.83 6.98
CA GLY A 1 13.89 -3.21 6.89
C GLY A 1 12.83 -3.31 5.81
N THR A 2 12.26 -4.50 5.60
CA THR A 2 11.23 -4.72 4.57
C THR A 2 9.84 -4.78 5.21
N ALA A 3 8.98 -3.81 4.90
CA ALA A 3 7.57 -3.88 5.28
C ALA A 3 6.84 -4.89 4.40
N ARG A 4 5.86 -5.60 4.98
CA ARG A 4 5.03 -6.58 4.26
C ARG A 4 3.56 -6.24 4.44
N VAL A 5 2.81 -6.30 3.35
CA VAL A 5 1.37 -6.07 3.36
C VAL A 5 0.63 -7.32 2.91
N THR A 6 -0.49 -7.61 3.57
CA THR A 6 -1.52 -8.53 3.08
C THR A 6 -2.78 -7.74 2.83
N ILE A 7 -3.34 -7.79 1.62
CA ILE A 7 -4.56 -7.07 1.26
C ILE A 7 -5.56 -8.08 0.72
N ARG A 8 -6.77 -8.09 1.28
CA ARG A 8 -7.92 -8.79 0.72
C ARG A 8 -8.78 -7.79 -0.03
N MET A 9 -8.94 -8.01 -1.34
CA MET A 9 -9.62 -7.05 -2.20
C MET A 9 -10.37 -7.72 -3.35
N ALA A 10 -11.37 -7.02 -3.89
CA ALA A 10 -12.11 -7.42 -5.08
C ALA A 10 -12.09 -6.29 -6.12
N SER A 11 -12.14 -6.65 -7.40
CA SER A 11 -12.23 -5.69 -8.52
C SER A 11 -13.53 -5.89 -9.29
N ASN A 12 -14.06 -4.84 -9.90
CA ASN A 12 -15.14 -4.94 -10.89
C ASN A 12 -14.62 -5.27 -12.32
N LYS A 13 -13.31 -5.32 -12.53
CA LYS A 13 -12.65 -5.64 -13.80
C LYS A 13 -11.80 -6.90 -13.69
N ALA A 14 -11.53 -7.54 -14.84
CA ALA A 14 -10.69 -8.73 -14.94
C ALA A 14 -9.20 -8.47 -14.65
N ALA A 15 -8.76 -7.22 -14.75
CA ALA A 15 -7.40 -6.78 -14.42
C ALA A 15 -7.47 -5.40 -13.74
N ALA A 16 -6.56 -5.15 -12.81
CA ALA A 16 -6.41 -3.88 -12.12
C ALA A 16 -4.96 -3.72 -11.67
N ASN A 17 -4.51 -2.48 -11.43
CA ASN A 17 -3.29 -2.27 -10.67
C ASN A 17 -3.63 -2.29 -9.18
N LEU A 18 -2.71 -2.73 -8.34
CA LEU A 18 -2.77 -2.51 -6.90
C LEU A 18 -1.46 -1.86 -6.45
N SER A 19 -1.57 -0.65 -5.92
CA SER A 19 -0.47 0.16 -5.41
C SER A 19 -0.66 0.42 -3.93
N VAL A 20 0.44 0.35 -3.18
CA VAL A 20 0.47 0.60 -1.74
C VAL A 20 1.60 1.55 -1.43
N TRP A 21 1.29 2.68 -0.79
CA TRP A 21 2.28 3.62 -0.29
C TRP A 21 2.17 3.75 1.23
N LEU A 22 3.32 3.88 1.89
CA LEU A 22 3.42 4.44 3.23
C LEU A 22 3.94 5.87 3.12
N VAL A 23 3.22 6.80 3.73
CA VAL A 23 3.54 8.24 3.65
C VAL A 23 3.62 8.88 5.02
N GLU A 24 4.49 9.86 5.17
CA GLU A 24 4.54 10.74 6.32
C GLU A 24 3.51 11.88 6.18
N LEU A 25 2.70 12.07 7.22
CA LEU A 25 1.66 13.09 7.31
C LEU A 25 1.86 13.99 8.55
N PRO A 26 1.49 15.29 8.48
CA PRO A 26 1.13 16.01 7.27
C PRO A 26 2.32 16.04 6.30
N TYR A 27 2.00 16.14 5.01
CA TYR A 27 3.01 16.31 3.96
C TYR A 27 3.92 17.51 4.29
N PRO A 28 5.15 17.54 3.75
CA PRO A 28 6.09 18.63 3.96
C PRO A 28 5.47 20.03 3.75
N ALA A 29 6.00 21.03 4.47
CA ALA A 29 5.52 22.40 4.37
C ALA A 29 5.60 22.94 2.93
N GLY A 30 4.68 23.85 2.60
CA GLY A 30 4.57 24.43 1.25
C GLY A 30 3.75 23.60 0.25
N THR A 31 3.19 22.47 0.68
CA THR A 31 2.33 21.61 -0.16
C THR A 31 0.84 21.98 -0.11
N ASN A 32 0.44 22.84 0.84
CA ASN A 32 -0.97 23.14 1.12
C ASN A 32 -1.86 21.88 1.28
N GLY A 33 -1.26 20.79 1.79
CA GLY A 33 -1.95 19.50 1.98
C GLY A 33 -2.01 18.62 0.74
N ALA A 34 -1.47 19.06 -0.40
CA ALA A 34 -1.29 18.22 -1.58
C ALA A 34 -0.30 17.09 -1.30
N MET A 35 -0.52 15.94 -1.95
CA MET A 35 0.43 14.83 -1.92
C MET A 35 1.79 15.31 -2.46
N ASP A 36 2.85 14.99 -1.72
CA ASP A 36 4.23 15.30 -2.08
C ASP A 36 5.08 14.03 -2.03
N PRO A 37 5.79 13.68 -3.12
CA PRO A 37 6.66 12.50 -3.16
C PRO A 37 7.73 12.48 -2.06
N ARG A 38 8.15 13.64 -1.54
CA ARG A 38 9.11 13.74 -0.41
C ARG A 38 8.55 13.20 0.90
N GLY A 39 7.23 13.05 0.99
CA GLY A 39 6.56 12.40 2.11
C GLY A 39 6.43 10.88 1.95
N ILE A 40 6.90 10.27 0.87
CA ILE A 40 6.83 8.82 0.71
C ILE A 40 7.93 8.17 1.56
N VAL A 41 7.52 7.28 2.47
CA VAL A 41 8.42 6.46 3.29
C VAL A 41 8.81 5.21 2.51
N THR A 42 7.83 4.46 2.01
CA THR A 42 8.08 3.30 1.13
C THR A 42 6.82 3.01 0.31
N ARG A 43 6.93 2.15 -0.69
CA ARG A 43 5.86 1.78 -1.61
C ARG A 43 6.06 0.40 -2.19
N GLY A 44 5.01 -0.13 -2.82
CA GLY A 44 5.04 -1.40 -3.52
C GLY A 44 3.82 -1.56 -4.41
N TRP A 45 3.91 -2.51 -5.34
CA TRP A 45 2.89 -2.77 -6.33
C TRP A 45 2.68 -4.27 -6.47
N ALA A 46 1.45 -4.65 -6.80
CA ALA A 46 1.10 -6.01 -7.16
C ALA A 46 0.09 -6.00 -8.33
N ASP A 47 0.16 -7.04 -9.15
CA ASP A 47 -0.94 -7.39 -10.05
C ASP A 47 -1.87 -8.36 -9.30
N PRO A 48 -3.13 -7.99 -9.01
CA PRO A 48 -4.14 -8.88 -8.44
C PRO A 48 -4.30 -10.22 -9.16
N GLN A 49 -4.03 -10.28 -10.48
CA GLN A 49 -4.08 -11.52 -11.25
C GLN A 49 -3.01 -12.53 -10.79
N ASN A 50 -1.94 -12.05 -10.15
CA ASN A 50 -0.84 -12.86 -9.64
C ASN A 50 -1.08 -13.37 -8.19
N ALA A 51 -2.31 -13.29 -7.67
CA ALA A 51 -2.63 -13.72 -6.30
C ALA A 51 -2.21 -15.17 -5.98
N LYS A 52 -2.16 -16.05 -7.01
CA LYS A 52 -1.75 -17.46 -6.86
C LYS A 52 -0.32 -17.74 -7.32
N SER A 53 0.27 -16.90 -8.15
CA SER A 53 1.57 -17.15 -8.78
C SER A 53 2.20 -15.85 -9.31
N LEU A 54 3.50 -15.69 -9.08
CA LEU A 54 4.28 -14.59 -9.65
C LEU A 54 4.64 -14.80 -11.13
N ARG A 55 4.45 -16.02 -11.67
CA ARG A 55 4.84 -16.39 -13.04
C ARG A 55 3.67 -16.53 -14.00
N ALA A 56 2.47 -16.69 -13.48
CA ALA A 56 1.26 -16.88 -14.28
C ALA A 56 0.09 -16.17 -13.62
N GLY A 57 -0.48 -15.19 -14.31
CA GLY A 57 -1.66 -14.47 -13.86
C GLY A 57 -2.95 -15.16 -14.27
N GLU A 58 -3.99 -15.02 -13.45
CA GLU A 58 -5.36 -15.43 -13.76
C GLU A 58 -6.29 -14.20 -13.75
N PRO A 59 -7.16 -14.03 -14.76
CA PRO A 59 -8.13 -12.94 -14.75
C PRO A 59 -8.99 -12.94 -13.49
N LEU A 60 -9.19 -11.76 -12.92
CA LEU A 60 -10.09 -11.57 -11.78
C LEU A 60 -11.55 -11.81 -12.20
N ARG A 61 -12.33 -12.35 -11.29
CA ARG A 61 -13.79 -12.42 -11.42
C ARG A 61 -14.40 -11.23 -10.71
N ALA A 62 -15.34 -10.54 -11.37
CA ALA A 62 -15.91 -9.31 -10.84
C ALA A 62 -16.58 -9.54 -9.48
N GLY A 63 -16.19 -8.78 -8.46
CA GLY A 63 -16.69 -8.88 -7.09
C GLY A 63 -16.15 -10.06 -6.28
N GLU A 64 -15.37 -10.97 -6.88
CA GLU A 64 -14.72 -12.04 -6.15
C GLU A 64 -13.46 -11.52 -5.47
N ALA A 65 -13.35 -11.80 -4.17
CA ALA A 65 -12.20 -11.36 -3.38
C ALA A 65 -10.98 -12.26 -3.62
N VAL A 66 -9.83 -11.63 -3.80
CA VAL A 66 -8.51 -12.27 -3.81
C VAL A 66 -7.67 -11.71 -2.65
N THR A 67 -6.70 -12.49 -2.19
CA THR A 67 -5.75 -12.04 -1.16
C THR A 67 -4.36 -12.00 -1.76
N LEU A 68 -3.71 -10.84 -1.62
CA LEU A 68 -2.33 -10.62 -2.06
C LEU A 68 -1.46 -10.38 -0.85
N THR A 69 -0.28 -11.01 -0.83
CA THR A 69 0.76 -10.74 0.16
C THR A 69 2.04 -10.39 -0.56
N PHE A 70 2.61 -9.22 -0.31
CA PHE A 70 3.83 -8.78 -0.96
C PHE A 70 4.64 -7.83 -0.07
N ASP A 71 5.92 -7.72 -0.41
CA ASP A 71 6.86 -6.83 0.26
C ASP A 71 6.84 -5.45 -0.40
N LEU A 72 6.93 -4.41 0.43
CA LEU A 72 7.21 -3.05 -0.03
C LEU A 72 8.73 -2.88 -0.22
N GLU A 73 9.14 -1.83 -0.92
CA GLU A 73 10.54 -1.47 -1.07
C GLU A 73 11.21 -1.34 0.31
N PRO A 74 12.37 -1.99 0.55
CA PRO A 74 13.01 -1.94 1.86
C PRO A 74 13.54 -0.53 2.15
N ASP A 75 13.33 -0.05 3.36
CA ASP A 75 13.82 1.28 3.78
C ASP A 75 14.11 1.37 5.29
N ASP A 76 14.86 2.39 5.70
CA ASP A 76 15.17 2.71 7.10
C ASP A 76 15.02 4.22 7.34
N GLN A 77 13.90 4.59 7.98
CA GLN A 77 13.57 6.00 8.26
C GLN A 77 13.07 6.19 9.69
N ILE A 78 13.36 7.37 10.24
CA ILE A 78 12.78 7.85 11.48
C ILE A 78 11.54 8.66 11.15
N ILE A 79 10.39 8.29 11.70
CA ILE A 79 9.18 9.13 11.67
C ILE A 79 9.27 10.13 12.83
N PRO A 80 9.39 11.45 12.58
CA PRO A 80 9.56 12.43 13.64
C PRO A 80 8.34 12.54 14.56
N ALA A 81 8.55 12.97 15.80
CA ALA A 81 7.46 13.26 16.73
C ALA A 81 6.49 14.29 16.14
N GLY A 82 5.18 14.04 16.32
CA GLY A 82 4.12 14.88 15.74
C GLY A 82 3.75 14.54 14.29
N LYS A 83 4.54 13.70 13.60
CA LYS A 83 4.16 13.12 12.31
C LYS A 83 3.34 11.85 12.50
N ARG A 84 2.64 11.46 11.43
CA ARG A 84 1.83 10.26 11.34
C ARG A 84 2.26 9.45 10.13
N LEU A 85 2.15 8.13 10.23
CA LEU A 85 2.31 7.24 9.10
C LEU A 85 0.94 6.97 8.48
N GLY A 86 0.75 7.38 7.22
CA GLY A 86 -0.43 7.08 6.42
C GLY A 86 -0.22 5.81 5.60
N PHE A 87 -1.18 4.90 5.66
CA PHE A 87 -1.24 3.71 4.82
C PHE A 87 -2.21 3.95 3.67
N MET A 88 -1.69 4.06 2.46
CA MET A 88 -2.47 4.39 1.26
C MET A 88 -2.56 3.17 0.35
N ILE A 89 -3.79 2.76 0.03
CA ILE A 89 -4.09 1.73 -0.96
C ILE A 89 -4.82 2.40 -2.12
N PHE A 90 -4.35 2.19 -3.34
CA PHE A 90 -4.96 2.76 -4.54
C PHE A 90 -4.62 1.94 -5.78
N SER A 91 -5.24 2.25 -6.92
CA SER A 91 -5.02 1.50 -8.17
C SER A 91 -3.80 2.02 -8.92
N SER A 92 -3.97 3.09 -9.70
CA SER A 92 -2.95 3.56 -10.65
C SER A 92 -2.00 4.55 -10.02
N ASP A 93 -0.76 4.14 -9.89
CA ASP A 93 0.39 4.99 -9.63
C ASP A 93 0.89 5.63 -10.93
N LYS A 94 0.91 6.97 -10.95
CA LYS A 94 1.33 7.73 -12.12
C LYS A 94 2.77 7.39 -12.51
N ASP A 95 3.65 7.12 -11.56
CA ASP A 95 5.07 7.00 -11.87
C ASP A 95 5.46 5.59 -12.34
N PHE A 96 4.65 4.55 -12.02
CA PHE A 96 5.09 3.16 -12.17
C PHE A 96 4.07 2.16 -12.72
N THR A 97 2.79 2.53 -12.86
CA THR A 97 1.76 1.59 -13.33
C THR A 97 1.14 2.03 -14.65
N LEU A 98 0.38 1.13 -15.28
CA LEU A 98 -0.44 1.46 -16.44
C LEU A 98 -1.55 2.45 -16.07
N TRP A 99 -1.94 3.30 -17.02
CA TRP A 99 -2.99 4.30 -16.82
C TRP A 99 -4.23 3.94 -17.66
N PRO A 100 -5.00 2.91 -17.27
CA PRO A 100 -6.24 2.59 -17.96
C PRO A 100 -7.24 3.74 -17.80
N GLY A 101 -8.21 3.81 -18.72
CA GLY A 101 -9.34 4.72 -18.58
C GLY A 101 -10.10 4.48 -17.27
N ALA A 102 -10.76 5.52 -16.76
CA ALA A 102 -11.54 5.45 -15.53
C ALA A 102 -12.63 4.36 -15.59
N GLY A 103 -12.92 3.75 -14.45
CA GLY A 103 -14.03 2.77 -14.31
C GLY A 103 -13.67 1.49 -13.55
N THR A 104 -12.40 1.25 -13.25
CA THR A 104 -11.99 0.22 -12.28
C THR A 104 -12.36 0.67 -10.88
N GLN A 105 -13.01 -0.22 -10.13
CA GLN A 105 -13.35 -0.04 -8.73
C GLN A 105 -12.70 -1.18 -7.95
N LEU A 106 -11.96 -0.81 -6.89
CA LEU A 106 -11.38 -1.75 -5.94
C LEU A 106 -12.20 -1.68 -4.65
N SER A 107 -12.64 -2.82 -4.15
CA SER A 107 -13.22 -2.96 -2.82
C SER A 107 -12.20 -3.63 -1.93
N VAL A 108 -11.87 -3.03 -0.79
CA VAL A 108 -10.89 -3.55 0.16
C VAL A 108 -11.60 -4.00 1.42
N ASP A 109 -11.34 -5.23 1.85
CA ASP A 109 -11.76 -5.74 3.15
C ASP A 109 -10.72 -5.33 4.19
N LEU A 110 -11.11 -4.43 5.10
CA LEU A 110 -10.21 -3.88 6.12
C LEU A 110 -9.85 -4.92 7.19
N ASP A 111 -10.79 -5.78 7.58
CA ASP A 111 -10.54 -6.84 8.58
C ASP A 111 -9.63 -7.93 8.00
N GLY A 112 -9.72 -8.15 6.68
CA GLY A 112 -8.83 -9.03 5.92
C GLY A 112 -7.50 -8.42 5.48
N THR A 113 -7.19 -7.18 5.89
CA THR A 113 -5.98 -6.45 5.47
C THR A 113 -5.04 -6.21 6.65
N THR A 114 -3.76 -6.51 6.47
CA THR A 114 -2.73 -6.33 7.50
C THR A 114 -1.46 -5.70 6.96
N LEU A 115 -0.80 -4.91 7.80
CA LEU A 115 0.50 -4.30 7.53
C LEU A 115 1.48 -4.73 8.63
N VAL A 116 2.62 -5.29 8.23
CA VAL A 116 3.71 -5.67 9.12
C VAL A 116 4.88 -4.71 8.91
N LEU A 117 5.24 -3.98 9.95
CA LEU A 117 6.32 -3.00 9.95
C LEU A 117 7.52 -3.49 10.77
N PRO A 118 8.74 -3.51 10.21
CA PRO A 118 9.95 -3.70 10.99
C PRO A 118 10.24 -2.41 11.77
N VAL A 119 10.15 -2.47 13.10
CA VAL A 119 10.39 -1.33 14.00
C VAL A 119 11.63 -1.60 14.85
N VAL A 120 12.57 -0.65 14.88
CA VAL A 120 13.74 -0.71 15.77
C VAL A 120 13.26 -0.70 17.22
N GLY A 121 13.70 -1.67 18.03
CA GLY A 121 13.20 -1.87 19.39
C GLY A 121 11.85 -2.61 19.47
N GLY A 122 11.28 -3.03 18.34
CA GLY A 122 10.13 -3.91 18.25
C GLY A 122 8.81 -3.31 18.75
N ARG A 123 7.87 -4.20 19.11
CA ARG A 123 6.50 -3.82 19.51
C ARG A 123 6.45 -2.87 20.70
N ALA A 124 7.36 -3.01 21.66
CA ALA A 124 7.41 -2.13 22.83
C ALA A 124 7.77 -0.69 22.46
N ALA A 125 8.67 -0.50 21.50
CA ALA A 125 8.99 0.84 20.99
C ALA A 125 7.81 1.45 20.23
N LEU A 126 7.15 0.66 19.37
CA LEU A 126 5.94 1.11 18.66
C LEU A 126 4.83 1.52 19.63
N ALA A 127 4.53 0.70 20.64
CA ALA A 127 3.48 0.99 21.61
C ALA A 127 3.70 2.33 22.35
N ARG A 128 4.95 2.68 22.67
CA ARG A 128 5.28 3.98 23.27
C ARG A 128 5.13 5.15 22.31
N ALA A 129 5.33 4.93 21.01
CA ALA A 129 5.26 5.98 19.99
C ALA A 129 3.82 6.32 19.57
N VAL A 130 2.86 5.42 19.84
CA VAL A 130 1.44 5.57 19.44
C VAL A 130 0.48 5.80 20.61
N GLN A 131 0.99 5.84 21.84
CA GLN A 131 0.25 6.32 23.02
C GLN A 131 0.03 7.83 22.95
#